data_AF-A0A7J8ZSV8-F1
#
_entry.id   AF-A0A7J8ZSV8-F1
#
_cell.length_a   1.000
_cell.length_b   1.000
_cell.length_c   1.000
_cell.angle_alpha   90.00
_cell.angle_beta   90.00
_cell.angle_gamma   90.00
#
_symmetry.space_group_name_H-M   'P 1'
#
loop_
_entity.id
_entity.type
_entity.pdbx_description
1 polymer ?
#
loop_
_entity_poly.entity_id
_entity_poly.type
_entity_poly.pdbx_seq_one_letter_code
_entity_poly.pdbx_strand_id
1 'polypeptide(L)'
;ISDAVVVARILNATLVVPELDHKSYWKDNSDFVNIFDVDWFISYLAKDVTVVKRVPDKFMRSMEKPPYTMRVPRKSPPEYYLDQVLPILKRRHVLQLTKFDYRLANNIDEDLQKLRCRSNFHALRFTEPIQALGQKLVKKMRQMANRFMAVHLRLEPDMLAFSGCYIGGGDKERYELREIRKRWETLPDIDAVGERRRGKCPLTPHEVGLMLRALGFENDAYIYVASGEIYGGEETLEPLKDLFPNLYTKEILANEDLKPFLPFSSCLAAIDYIVCDGSDVFVTNNNGNMAKILAGRR
;
A
#
# COMPACT_ATOMS: atom_id res chain seq x y z
N ILE A 1 -7.30 1.22 -6.73
CA ILE A 1 -8.32 0.22 -7.11
C ILE A 1 -9.74 0.70 -6.81
N SER A 2 -10.05 1.11 -5.58
CA SER A 2 -11.38 1.63 -5.21
C SER A 2 -11.87 2.77 -6.11
N ASP A 3 -11.01 3.73 -6.47
CA ASP A 3 -11.33 4.78 -7.46
C ASP A 3 -11.79 4.19 -8.80
N ALA A 4 -11.20 3.09 -9.27
CA ALA A 4 -11.54 2.49 -10.56
C ALA A 4 -12.94 1.87 -10.53
N VAL A 5 -13.35 1.30 -9.40
CA VAL A 5 -14.73 0.81 -9.20
C VAL A 5 -15.72 1.96 -9.30
N VAL A 6 -15.45 3.07 -8.60
CA VAL A 6 -16.34 4.25 -8.62
C VAL A 6 -16.38 4.88 -10.01
N VAL A 7 -15.26 4.95 -10.71
CA VAL A 7 -15.21 5.48 -12.08
C VAL A 7 -15.98 4.58 -13.05
N ALA A 8 -15.89 3.25 -12.92
CA ALA A 8 -16.71 2.35 -13.71
C ALA A 8 -18.21 2.57 -13.44
N ARG A 9 -18.61 2.84 -12.18
CA ARG A 9 -19.99 3.22 -11.83
C ARG A 9 -20.43 4.55 -12.48
N ILE A 10 -19.58 5.58 -12.44
CA ILE A 10 -19.83 6.90 -13.06
C ILE A 10 -20.04 6.75 -14.57
N LEU A 11 -19.19 5.97 -15.23
CA LEU A 11 -19.23 5.75 -16.67
C LEU A 11 -20.32 4.76 -17.11
N ASN A 12 -21.02 4.12 -16.15
CA ASN A 12 -21.89 2.97 -16.40
C ASN A 12 -21.21 1.90 -17.28
N ALA A 13 -19.97 1.57 -16.93
CA ALA A 13 -19.08 0.71 -17.70
C ALA A 13 -18.77 -0.59 -16.96
N THR A 14 -18.38 -1.62 -17.72
CA THR A 14 -17.83 -2.87 -17.17
C THR A 14 -16.38 -2.64 -16.74
N LEU A 15 -16.05 -2.95 -15.50
CA LEU A 15 -14.68 -2.95 -15.00
C LEU A 15 -14.01 -4.28 -15.36
N VAL A 16 -12.83 -4.22 -15.96
CA VAL A 16 -11.93 -5.38 -16.05
C VAL A 16 -11.09 -5.40 -14.77
N VAL A 17 -10.85 -6.58 -14.20
CA VAL A 17 -9.98 -6.74 -13.02
C VAL A 17 -8.67 -5.97 -13.25
N PRO A 18 -8.26 -5.05 -12.35
CA PRO A 18 -7.11 -4.19 -12.58
C PRO A 18 -5.80 -4.96 -12.75
N GLU A 19 -4.97 -4.51 -13.68
CA GLU A 19 -3.57 -4.92 -13.80
C GLU A 19 -2.71 -4.09 -12.83
N LEU A 20 -1.74 -4.74 -12.19
CA LEU A 20 -0.80 -4.10 -11.27
C LEU A 20 0.49 -3.70 -11.98
N ASP A 21 1.20 -2.70 -11.45
CA ASP A 21 2.39 -2.16 -12.09
C ASP A 21 3.67 -2.91 -11.69
N HIS A 22 4.19 -3.70 -12.63
CA HIS A 22 5.45 -4.45 -12.47
C HIS A 22 6.71 -3.61 -12.75
N LYS A 23 6.57 -2.39 -13.29
CA LYS A 23 7.71 -1.53 -13.68
C LYS A 23 8.09 -0.51 -12.61
N SER A 24 7.45 -0.58 -11.45
CA SER A 24 7.71 0.32 -10.32
C SER A 24 9.06 0.04 -9.64
N TYR A 25 9.45 0.89 -8.67
CA TYR A 25 10.70 0.73 -7.90
C TYR A 25 10.84 -0.67 -7.31
N TRP A 26 9.73 -1.23 -6.83
CA TRP A 26 9.66 -2.50 -6.11
C TRP A 26 9.86 -3.74 -6.99
N LYS A 27 9.77 -3.57 -8.32
CA LYS A 27 9.87 -4.68 -9.31
C LYS A 27 9.03 -5.90 -8.91
N ASP A 28 7.87 -5.65 -8.33
CA ASP A 28 6.98 -6.69 -7.84
C ASP A 28 6.21 -7.32 -9.02
N ASN A 29 6.28 -8.64 -9.12
CA ASN A 29 5.59 -9.41 -10.15
C ASN A 29 4.22 -9.94 -9.70
N SER A 30 3.71 -9.48 -8.55
CA SER A 30 2.37 -9.83 -8.06
C SER A 30 1.29 -9.27 -8.98
N ASP A 31 0.40 -10.14 -9.45
CA ASP A 31 -0.85 -9.78 -10.08
C ASP A 31 -1.98 -9.61 -9.04
N PHE A 32 -3.09 -9.03 -9.48
CA PHE A 32 -4.27 -8.84 -8.63
C PHE A 32 -4.73 -10.15 -7.98
N VAL A 33 -4.69 -11.26 -8.70
CA VAL A 33 -5.08 -12.59 -8.23
C VAL A 33 -4.13 -13.19 -7.18
N ASN A 34 -2.87 -12.75 -7.13
CA ASN A 34 -1.94 -13.21 -6.10
C ASN A 34 -2.27 -12.58 -4.74
N ILE A 35 -2.78 -11.34 -4.76
CA ILE A 35 -3.01 -10.54 -3.55
C ILE A 35 -4.47 -10.63 -3.09
N PHE A 36 -5.43 -10.53 -4.01
CA PHE A 36 -6.86 -10.41 -3.70
C PHE A 36 -7.67 -11.58 -4.26
N ASP A 37 -8.71 -11.96 -3.51
CA ASP A 37 -9.73 -12.90 -3.95
C ASP A 37 -10.60 -12.28 -5.05
N VAL A 38 -10.35 -12.68 -6.30
CA VAL A 38 -11.01 -12.13 -7.49
C VAL A 38 -12.49 -12.48 -7.52
N ASP A 39 -12.86 -13.69 -7.11
CA ASP A 39 -14.25 -14.15 -7.18
C ASP A 39 -15.10 -13.46 -6.11
N TRP A 40 -14.53 -13.24 -4.92
CA TRP A 40 -15.13 -12.36 -3.92
C TRP A 40 -15.28 -10.92 -4.43
N PHE A 41 -14.22 -10.34 -5.02
CA PHE A 41 -14.25 -8.98 -5.54
C PHE A 41 -15.38 -8.78 -6.58
N ILE A 42 -15.54 -9.74 -7.51
CA ILE A 42 -16.60 -9.71 -8.53
C ILE A 42 -17.98 -9.87 -7.89
N SER A 43 -18.17 -10.88 -7.05
CA SER A 43 -19.48 -11.18 -6.46
C SER A 43 -19.95 -10.09 -5.49
N TYR A 44 -19.05 -9.53 -4.68
CA TYR A 44 -19.36 -8.45 -3.74
C TYR A 44 -19.84 -7.17 -4.46
N LEU A 45 -19.23 -6.84 -5.60
CA LEU A 45 -19.54 -5.64 -6.37
C LEU A 45 -20.68 -5.82 -7.39
N ALA A 46 -21.22 -7.03 -7.55
CA ALA A 46 -22.16 -7.36 -8.63
C ALA A 46 -23.42 -6.47 -8.70
N LYS A 47 -23.85 -5.90 -7.57
CA LYS A 47 -24.99 -4.96 -7.50
C LYS A 47 -24.61 -3.51 -7.83
N ASP A 48 -23.33 -3.17 -7.74
CA ASP A 48 -22.81 -1.82 -7.90
C ASP A 48 -22.21 -1.64 -9.30
N VAL A 49 -21.35 -2.57 -9.74
CA VAL A 49 -20.62 -2.51 -11.03
C VAL A 49 -20.41 -3.91 -11.58
N THR A 50 -20.60 -4.08 -12.89
CA THR A 50 -20.23 -5.34 -13.57
C THR A 50 -18.72 -5.45 -13.65
N VAL A 51 -18.14 -6.50 -13.06
CA VAL A 51 -16.69 -6.78 -13.10
C VAL A 51 -16.43 -8.07 -13.88
N VAL A 52 -15.44 -8.07 -14.76
CA VAL A 52 -15.01 -9.25 -15.53
C VAL A 52 -13.51 -9.51 -15.34
N LYS A 53 -13.11 -10.79 -15.32
CA LYS A 53 -11.69 -11.18 -15.15
C LYS A 53 -10.80 -10.73 -16.30
N ARG A 54 -11.31 -10.70 -17.52
CA ARG A 54 -10.59 -10.29 -18.72
C ARG A 54 -11.54 -9.63 -19.72
N VAL A 55 -10.98 -8.90 -20.67
CA VAL A 55 -11.74 -8.34 -21.80
C VAL A 55 -12.42 -9.49 -22.56
N PRO A 56 -13.75 -9.44 -22.80
CA PRO A 56 -14.45 -10.52 -23.50
C PRO A 56 -13.89 -10.74 -24.92
N ASP A 57 -13.77 -12.01 -25.32
CA ASP A 57 -13.14 -12.42 -26.58
C ASP A 57 -13.74 -11.74 -27.82
N LYS A 58 -15.04 -11.44 -27.82
CA LYS A 58 -15.71 -10.72 -28.92
C LYS A 58 -15.09 -9.35 -29.20
N PHE A 59 -14.63 -8.66 -28.15
CA PHE A 59 -13.97 -7.36 -28.28
C PHE A 59 -12.49 -7.53 -28.63
N MET A 60 -11.83 -8.55 -28.07
CA MET A 60 -10.43 -8.86 -28.39
C MET A 60 -10.26 -9.21 -29.87
N ARG A 61 -11.15 -10.03 -30.45
CA ARG A 61 -11.08 -10.44 -31.86
C ARG A 61 -11.38 -9.29 -32.83
N SER A 62 -12.19 -8.32 -32.43
CA SER A 62 -12.46 -7.11 -33.22
C SER A 62 -11.36 -6.04 -33.10
N MET A 63 -10.43 -6.20 -32.15
CA MET A 63 -9.36 -5.24 -31.93
C MET A 63 -8.14 -5.60 -32.78
N GLU A 64 -7.86 -4.81 -33.81
CA GLU A 64 -6.61 -4.90 -34.59
C GLU A 64 -5.37 -4.44 -33.81
N LYS A 65 -5.57 -3.66 -32.74
CA LYS A 65 -4.54 -3.04 -31.90
C LYS A 65 -4.86 -3.25 -30.42
N PRO A 66 -3.86 -3.22 -29.51
CA PRO A 66 -4.11 -3.27 -28.08
C PRO A 66 -5.09 -2.16 -27.63
N PRO A 67 -5.75 -2.34 -26.47
CA PRO A 67 -6.66 -1.34 -25.93
C PRO A 67 -6.05 0.06 -25.94
N TYR A 68 -6.85 1.07 -26.31
CA TYR A 68 -6.37 2.44 -26.27
C TYR A 68 -5.98 2.78 -24.83
N THR A 69 -4.82 3.39 -24.65
CA THR A 69 -4.32 3.77 -23.32
C THR A 69 -4.39 5.28 -23.16
N MET A 70 -4.78 5.74 -21.98
CA MET A 70 -4.69 7.16 -21.63
C MET A 70 -4.37 7.35 -20.15
N ARG A 71 -3.90 8.55 -19.80
CA ARG A 71 -3.61 8.93 -18.42
C ARG A 71 -4.55 10.06 -18.00
N VAL A 72 -5.29 9.82 -16.92
CA VAL A 72 -6.19 10.82 -16.32
C VAL A 72 -5.38 11.74 -15.39
N PRO A 73 -5.67 13.05 -15.32
CA PRO A 73 -5.11 13.93 -14.30
C PRO A 73 -5.38 13.43 -12.87
N ARG A 74 -4.57 13.86 -11.90
CA ARG A 74 -4.81 13.46 -10.49
C ARG A 74 -6.03 14.20 -9.97
N LYS A 75 -6.83 13.52 -9.14
CA LYS A 75 -8.03 14.07 -8.48
C LYS A 75 -9.03 14.69 -9.48
N SER A 76 -9.20 14.08 -10.64
CA SER A 76 -10.20 14.50 -11.62
C SER A 76 -11.62 14.35 -11.05
N PRO A 77 -12.51 15.32 -11.26
CA PRO A 77 -13.89 15.23 -10.79
C PRO A 77 -14.73 14.33 -11.73
N PRO A 78 -15.93 13.89 -11.32
CA PRO A 78 -16.78 13.00 -12.14
C PRO A 78 -17.04 13.50 -13.56
N GLU A 79 -17.20 14.80 -13.75
CA GLU A 79 -17.49 15.44 -15.04
C GLU A 79 -16.34 15.21 -16.03
N TYR A 80 -15.09 15.21 -15.56
CA TYR A 80 -13.94 14.89 -16.42
C TYR A 80 -14.07 13.49 -17.03
N TYR A 81 -14.57 12.51 -16.27
CA TYR A 81 -14.77 11.16 -16.78
C TYR A 81 -15.91 11.12 -17.81
N LEU A 82 -17.01 11.81 -17.55
CA LEU A 82 -18.15 11.89 -18.46
C LEU A 82 -17.79 12.63 -19.76
N ASP A 83 -17.01 13.69 -19.69
CA ASP A 83 -16.71 14.57 -20.83
C ASP A 83 -15.51 14.08 -21.64
N GLN A 84 -14.48 13.55 -20.99
CA GLN A 84 -13.21 13.21 -21.64
C GLN A 84 -13.00 11.71 -21.82
N VAL A 85 -13.46 10.90 -20.86
CA VAL A 85 -13.19 9.44 -20.85
C VAL A 85 -14.31 8.68 -21.56
N LEU A 86 -15.57 8.99 -21.27
CA LEU A 86 -16.73 8.28 -21.83
C LEU A 86 -16.82 8.34 -23.36
N PRO A 87 -16.57 9.48 -24.05
CA PRO A 87 -16.63 9.50 -25.51
C PRO A 87 -15.58 8.60 -26.16
N ILE A 88 -14.40 8.52 -25.56
CA ILE A 88 -13.32 7.65 -26.02
C ILE A 88 -13.70 6.19 -25.80
N LEU A 89 -14.23 5.85 -24.61
CA LEU A 89 -14.70 4.50 -24.29
C LEU A 89 -15.81 4.04 -25.25
N LYS A 90 -16.79 4.89 -25.55
CA LYS A 90 -17.87 4.57 -26.51
C LYS A 90 -17.35 4.29 -27.92
N ARG A 91 -16.35 5.05 -28.38
CA ARG A 91 -15.73 4.88 -29.71
C ARG A 91 -14.79 3.68 -29.80
N ARG A 92 -14.04 3.39 -28.73
CA ARG A 92 -12.99 2.36 -28.72
C ARG A 92 -13.45 1.03 -28.12
N HIS A 93 -14.57 1.00 -27.41
CA HIS A 93 -15.14 -0.12 -26.65
C HIS A 93 -14.29 -0.66 -25.49
N VAL A 94 -12.96 -0.60 -25.58
CA VAL A 94 -12.02 -1.01 -24.54
C VAL A 94 -11.01 0.12 -24.32
N LEU A 95 -10.82 0.51 -23.07
CA LEU A 95 -9.94 1.61 -22.66
C LEU A 95 -9.16 1.23 -21.41
N GLN A 96 -7.84 1.44 -21.44
CA GLN A 96 -6.97 1.24 -20.28
C GLN A 96 -6.53 2.60 -19.72
N LEU A 97 -6.95 2.90 -18.49
CA LEU A 97 -6.51 4.08 -17.76
C LEU A 97 -5.24 3.74 -16.99
N THR A 98 -4.11 4.32 -17.39
CA THR A 98 -2.78 3.98 -16.85
C THR A 98 -2.41 4.88 -15.67
N LYS A 99 -1.53 4.37 -14.78
CA LYS A 99 -1.09 5.05 -13.54
C LYS A 99 -2.28 5.55 -12.72
N PHE A 100 -3.20 4.66 -12.39
CA PHE A 100 -4.49 5.01 -11.82
C PHE A 100 -4.47 5.24 -10.29
N ASP A 101 -3.41 5.90 -9.81
CA ASP A 101 -3.25 6.32 -8.42
C ASP A 101 -3.89 7.70 -8.21
N TYR A 102 -4.78 7.82 -7.22
CA TYR A 102 -5.40 9.10 -6.82
C TYR A 102 -6.02 9.87 -8.00
N ARG A 103 -6.78 9.18 -8.86
CA ARG A 103 -7.31 9.77 -10.10
C ARG A 103 -8.71 10.32 -9.96
N LEU A 104 -9.49 9.84 -8.99
CA LEU A 104 -10.81 10.41 -8.72
C LEU A 104 -10.71 11.45 -7.59
N ALA A 105 -11.42 12.56 -7.75
CA ALA A 105 -11.49 13.61 -6.73
C ALA A 105 -12.07 13.09 -5.41
N ASN A 106 -11.73 13.74 -4.29
CA ASN A 106 -12.30 13.41 -2.98
C ASN A 106 -13.65 14.08 -2.72
N ASN A 107 -14.01 15.13 -3.46
CA ASN A 107 -15.32 15.75 -3.34
C ASN A 107 -16.23 15.14 -4.42
N ILE A 108 -16.95 14.08 -4.05
CA ILE A 108 -17.89 13.36 -4.90
C ILE A 108 -19.12 13.02 -4.06
N ASP A 109 -20.23 12.72 -4.72
CA ASP A 109 -21.51 12.41 -4.08
C ASP A 109 -21.40 11.29 -3.03
N GLU A 110 -22.25 11.38 -2.01
CA GLU A 110 -22.21 10.50 -0.84
C GLU A 110 -22.33 9.02 -1.22
N ASP A 111 -23.19 8.67 -2.17
CA ASP A 111 -23.35 7.29 -2.62
C ASP A 111 -22.10 6.75 -3.32
N LEU A 112 -21.40 7.60 -4.08
CA LEU A 112 -20.13 7.24 -4.69
C LEU A 112 -19.02 7.11 -3.64
N GLN A 113 -19.04 7.91 -2.57
CA GLN A 113 -18.14 7.72 -1.43
C GLN A 113 -18.40 6.42 -0.68
N LYS A 114 -19.67 6.09 -0.43
CA LYS A 114 -20.06 4.81 0.19
C LYS A 114 -19.57 3.64 -0.66
N LEU A 115 -19.71 3.70 -1.98
CA LEU A 115 -19.16 2.69 -2.89
C LEU A 115 -17.62 2.64 -2.82
N ARG A 116 -16.94 3.79 -2.80
CA ARG A 116 -15.48 3.85 -2.66
C ARG A 116 -15.01 3.15 -1.39
N CYS A 117 -15.65 3.45 -0.27
CA CYS A 117 -15.37 2.87 1.05
C CYS A 117 -15.63 1.37 1.07
N ARG A 118 -16.83 0.93 0.64
CA ARG A 118 -17.19 -0.50 0.52
C ARG A 118 -16.20 -1.26 -0.36
N SER A 119 -15.81 -0.67 -1.49
CA SER A 119 -14.82 -1.27 -2.39
C SER A 119 -13.46 -1.43 -1.71
N ASN A 120 -13.02 -0.40 -0.97
CA ASN A 120 -11.70 -0.38 -0.34
C ASN A 120 -11.57 -1.36 0.84
N PHE A 121 -12.60 -1.48 1.68
CA PHE A 121 -12.52 -2.21 2.95
C PHE A 121 -13.26 -3.55 2.97
N HIS A 122 -14.12 -3.82 1.99
CA HIS A 122 -14.92 -5.05 1.96
C HIS A 122 -14.75 -5.83 0.65
N ALA A 123 -14.71 -5.17 -0.51
CA ALA A 123 -14.52 -5.87 -1.79
C ALA A 123 -13.09 -6.38 -1.96
N LEU A 124 -12.09 -5.63 -1.49
CA LEU A 124 -10.68 -6.01 -1.54
C LEU A 124 -10.32 -6.92 -0.37
N ARG A 125 -10.62 -8.20 -0.54
CA ARG A 125 -10.27 -9.26 0.40
C ARG A 125 -8.99 -9.94 -0.05
N PHE A 126 -8.00 -10.11 0.85
CA PHE A 126 -6.80 -10.88 0.52
C PHE A 126 -7.09 -12.34 0.21
N THR A 127 -6.23 -12.99 -0.57
CA THR A 127 -6.32 -14.43 -0.85
C THR A 127 -6.20 -15.26 0.41
N GLU A 128 -6.77 -16.48 0.40
CA GLU A 128 -6.75 -17.39 1.55
C GLU A 128 -5.32 -17.64 2.10
N PRO A 129 -4.27 -17.89 1.28
CA PRO A 129 -2.93 -18.11 1.81
C PRO A 129 -2.37 -16.92 2.59
N ILE A 130 -2.60 -15.70 2.10
CA ILE A 130 -2.20 -14.45 2.78
C ILE A 130 -2.98 -14.31 4.10
N GLN A 131 -4.30 -14.53 4.06
CA GLN A 131 -5.15 -14.48 5.25
C GLN A 131 -4.72 -15.49 6.31
N ALA A 132 -4.50 -16.74 5.91
CA ALA A 132 -4.12 -17.82 6.80
C ALA A 132 -2.78 -17.53 7.49
N LEU A 133 -1.76 -17.10 6.73
CA LEU A 133 -0.47 -16.75 7.31
C LEU A 133 -0.57 -15.53 8.22
N GLY A 134 -1.19 -14.43 7.79
CA GLY A 134 -1.36 -13.24 8.61
C GLY A 134 -2.07 -13.52 9.93
N GLN A 135 -3.17 -14.28 9.91
CA GLN A 135 -3.88 -14.69 11.12
C GLN A 135 -3.06 -15.64 12.01
N LYS A 136 -2.25 -16.52 11.41
CA LYS A 136 -1.30 -17.35 12.16
C LYS A 136 -0.28 -16.48 12.91
N LEU A 137 0.23 -15.42 12.29
CA LEU A 137 1.17 -14.50 12.95
C LEU A 137 0.51 -13.70 14.08
N VAL A 138 -0.71 -13.19 13.87
CA VAL A 138 -1.50 -12.55 14.94
C VAL A 138 -1.69 -13.50 16.12
N LYS A 139 -2.07 -14.76 15.85
CA LYS A 139 -2.24 -15.77 16.88
C LYS A 139 -0.94 -16.03 17.65
N LYS A 140 0.20 -16.14 16.95
CA LYS A 140 1.51 -16.29 17.61
C LYS A 140 1.85 -15.11 18.52
N MET A 141 1.65 -13.87 18.06
CA MET A 141 1.83 -12.68 18.90
C MET A 141 0.94 -12.74 20.14
N ARG A 142 -0.33 -13.10 19.98
CA ARG A 142 -1.30 -13.22 21.10
C ARG A 142 -1.00 -14.36 22.06
N GLN A 143 -0.30 -15.40 21.61
CA GLN A 143 0.17 -16.50 22.46
C GLN A 143 1.36 -16.09 23.33
N MET A 144 2.22 -15.20 22.81
CA MET A 144 3.36 -14.68 23.57
C MET A 144 2.94 -13.59 24.57
N ALA A 145 1.97 -12.76 24.20
CA ALA A 145 1.41 -11.72 25.07
C ALA A 145 -0.07 -11.49 24.78
N ASN A 146 -0.88 -11.28 25.83
CA ASN A 146 -2.32 -11.01 25.68
C ASN A 146 -2.60 -9.78 24.80
N ARG A 147 -1.73 -8.77 24.86
CA ARG A 147 -1.77 -7.56 24.03
C ARG A 147 -0.42 -7.32 23.38
N PHE A 148 -0.45 -6.85 22.14
CA PHE A 148 0.77 -6.48 21.42
C PHE A 148 0.55 -5.23 20.56
N MET A 149 1.65 -4.54 20.26
CA MET A 149 1.66 -3.38 19.37
C MET A 149 2.21 -3.75 18.01
N ALA A 150 1.72 -3.11 16.96
CA ALA A 150 2.33 -3.16 15.65
C ALA A 150 2.91 -1.80 15.27
N VAL A 151 4.20 -1.78 14.92
CA VAL A 151 4.92 -0.59 14.49
C VAL A 151 5.24 -0.74 13.01
N HIS A 152 4.61 0.08 12.17
CA HIS A 152 4.90 0.15 10.75
C HIS A 152 6.02 1.17 10.48
N LEU A 153 7.20 0.64 10.13
CA LEU A 153 8.40 1.41 9.80
C LEU A 153 8.55 1.48 8.28
N ARG A 154 8.18 2.64 7.72
CA ARG A 154 8.53 3.00 6.35
C ARG A 154 9.91 3.65 6.39
N LEU A 155 10.97 2.86 6.19
CA LEU A 155 12.37 3.32 6.14
C LEU A 155 13.13 2.68 4.97
N GLU A 156 12.39 2.22 3.97
CA GLU A 156 12.98 1.63 2.79
C GLU A 156 13.67 2.70 1.94
N PRO A 157 14.75 2.34 1.21
CA PRO A 157 15.60 3.30 0.51
C PRO A 157 14.83 4.21 -0.47
N ASP A 158 13.76 3.71 -1.09
CA ASP A 158 12.93 4.49 -2.01
C ASP A 158 12.26 5.68 -1.33
N MET A 159 11.74 5.48 -0.12
CA MET A 159 10.99 6.49 0.61
C MET A 159 11.93 7.49 1.24
N LEU A 160 13.07 7.04 1.76
CA LEU A 160 14.10 7.96 2.25
C LEU A 160 14.64 8.83 1.11
N ALA A 161 14.97 8.23 -0.04
CA ALA A 161 15.39 8.99 -1.22
C ALA A 161 14.30 9.94 -1.74
N PHE A 162 13.03 9.53 -1.73
CA PHE A 162 11.90 10.35 -2.16
C PHE A 162 11.62 11.52 -1.20
N SER A 163 11.64 11.26 0.11
CA SER A 163 11.37 12.27 1.14
C SER A 163 12.50 13.31 1.24
N GLY A 164 13.73 12.95 0.87
CA GLY A 164 14.89 13.85 0.96
C GLY A 164 15.30 14.15 2.41
N CYS A 165 14.80 13.36 3.36
CA CYS A 165 15.10 13.50 4.77
C CYS A 165 16.47 12.88 5.08
N TYR A 166 17.14 13.47 6.07
CA TYR A 166 18.40 12.96 6.61
C TYR A 166 18.12 12.22 7.93
N ILE A 167 18.54 10.96 8.02
CA ILE A 167 18.27 10.11 9.19
C ILE A 167 19.51 9.83 10.06
N GLY A 168 20.68 10.36 9.69
CA GLY A 168 21.87 10.36 10.55
C GLY A 168 23.03 9.48 10.08
N GLY A 169 22.94 8.85 8.91
CA GLY A 169 23.93 7.96 8.32
C GLY A 169 25.09 8.65 7.58
N GLY A 170 25.31 9.95 7.81
CA GLY A 170 26.46 10.69 7.30
C GLY A 170 26.51 10.85 5.77
N ASP A 171 27.72 11.03 5.24
CA ASP A 171 27.93 11.26 3.81
C ASP A 171 27.58 10.04 2.95
N LYS A 172 27.69 8.83 3.51
CA LYS A 172 27.29 7.60 2.86
C LYS A 172 25.79 7.60 2.54
N GLU A 173 24.94 7.87 3.55
CA GLU A 173 23.49 7.99 3.36
C GLU A 173 23.16 9.04 2.30
N ARG A 174 23.75 10.24 2.44
CA ARG A 174 23.51 11.35 1.51
C ARG A 174 23.84 10.96 0.08
N TYR A 175 24.95 10.26 -0.14
CA TYR A 175 25.36 9.80 -1.45
C TYR A 175 24.41 8.73 -2.01
N GLU A 176 24.19 7.64 -1.27
CA GLU A 176 23.37 6.51 -1.72
C GLU A 176 21.92 6.92 -2.02
N LEU A 177 21.29 7.68 -1.12
CA LEU A 177 19.91 8.13 -1.32
C LEU A 177 19.81 9.17 -2.45
N ARG A 178 20.84 9.99 -2.68
CA ARG A 178 20.89 10.91 -3.82
C ARG A 178 20.95 10.16 -5.15
N GLU A 179 21.72 9.07 -5.22
CA GLU A 179 21.77 8.23 -6.42
C GLU A 179 20.41 7.57 -6.71
N ILE A 180 19.71 7.08 -5.68
CA ILE A 180 18.35 6.54 -5.84
C ILE A 180 17.37 7.65 -6.30
N ARG A 181 17.48 8.85 -5.72
CA ARG A 181 16.59 9.98 -6.01
C ARG A 181 16.62 10.42 -7.47
N LYS A 182 17.74 10.23 -8.18
CA LYS A 182 17.87 10.54 -9.63
C LYS A 182 16.81 9.86 -10.50
N ARG A 183 16.17 8.78 -10.02
CA ARG A 183 15.04 8.13 -10.70
C ARG A 183 13.81 9.04 -10.87
N TRP A 184 13.69 10.10 -10.07
CA TRP A 184 12.59 11.05 -10.15
C TRP A 184 13.09 12.46 -10.50
N GLU A 185 13.37 12.67 -11.79
CA GLU A 185 13.90 13.93 -12.34
C GLU A 185 13.06 15.18 -12.04
N THR A 186 11.77 15.01 -11.77
CA THR A 186 10.82 16.11 -11.51
C THR A 186 10.67 16.47 -10.04
N LEU A 187 11.37 15.77 -9.13
CA LEU A 187 11.33 16.13 -7.73
C LEU A 187 12.12 17.41 -7.47
N PRO A 188 11.57 18.36 -6.69
CA PRO A 188 12.31 19.55 -6.33
C PRO A 188 13.49 19.22 -5.42
N ASP A 189 14.46 20.13 -5.35
CA ASP A 189 15.45 20.11 -4.29
C ASP A 189 14.76 20.27 -2.94
N ILE A 190 15.16 19.45 -1.97
CA ILE A 190 14.54 19.38 -0.64
C ILE A 190 15.52 19.86 0.41
N ASP A 191 15.07 20.81 1.23
CA ASP A 191 15.71 21.13 2.50
C ASP A 191 15.29 20.11 3.57
N ALA A 192 16.17 19.17 3.87
CA ALA A 192 15.94 18.10 4.85
C ALA A 192 15.57 18.65 6.24
N VAL A 193 16.21 19.75 6.67
CA VAL A 193 15.93 20.37 7.97
C VAL A 193 14.53 20.97 7.97
N GLY A 194 14.16 21.66 6.90
CA GLY A 194 12.83 22.22 6.69
C GLY A 194 11.72 21.17 6.60
N GLU A 195 11.94 20.03 5.94
CA GLU A 195 10.98 18.91 5.92
C GLU A 195 10.83 18.27 7.30
N ARG A 196 11.93 18.07 8.04
CA ARG A 196 11.92 17.55 9.42
C ARG A 196 11.10 18.45 10.34
N ARG A 197 11.36 19.76 10.30
CA ARG A 197 10.61 20.76 11.11
C ARG A 197 9.13 20.81 10.80
N ARG A 198 8.73 20.49 9.55
CA ARG A 198 7.32 20.40 9.13
C ARG A 198 6.68 19.04 9.46
N GLY A 199 7.40 18.13 10.12
CA GLY A 199 6.89 16.81 10.47
C GLY A 199 6.66 15.90 9.26
N LYS A 200 7.34 16.16 8.14
CA LYS A 200 7.20 15.37 6.91
C LYS A 200 8.25 14.26 6.78
N CYS A 201 9.27 14.29 7.62
CA CYS A 201 10.26 13.22 7.69
C CYS A 201 9.77 12.05 8.53
N PRO A 202 10.06 10.82 8.10
CA PRO A 202 9.78 9.64 8.90
C PRO A 202 10.54 9.70 10.23
N LEU A 203 9.93 9.19 11.29
CA LEU A 203 10.65 8.95 12.55
C LEU A 203 11.66 7.81 12.36
N THR A 204 12.86 7.94 12.93
CA THR A 204 13.82 6.83 13.02
C THR A 204 13.34 5.78 14.03
N PRO A 205 13.84 4.53 14.02
CA PRO A 205 13.40 3.53 14.99
C PRO A 205 13.69 3.95 16.43
N HIS A 206 14.80 4.65 16.66
CA HIS A 206 15.12 5.26 17.95
C HIS A 206 14.06 6.31 18.36
N GLU A 207 13.72 7.25 17.47
CA GLU A 207 12.69 8.26 17.74
C GLU A 207 11.32 7.65 18.03
N VAL A 208 10.96 6.58 17.30
CA VAL A 208 9.74 5.79 17.58
C VAL A 208 9.81 5.18 18.97
N GLY A 209 10.94 4.57 19.35
CA GLY A 209 11.13 3.99 20.67
C GLY A 209 11.00 5.03 21.79
N LEU A 210 11.63 6.20 21.65
CA LEU A 210 11.50 7.30 22.61
C LEU A 210 10.06 7.81 22.72
N MET A 211 9.36 7.92 21.60
CA MET A 211 7.94 8.29 21.59
C MET A 211 7.09 7.27 22.34
N LEU A 212 7.31 5.97 22.12
CA LEU A 212 6.59 4.91 22.84
C LEU A 212 6.85 4.96 24.36
N ARG A 213 8.10 5.17 24.78
CA ARG A 213 8.46 5.35 26.19
C ARG A 213 7.77 6.58 26.79
N ALA A 214 7.74 7.69 26.07
CA ALA A 214 7.06 8.91 26.51
C ALA A 214 5.53 8.75 26.64
N LEU A 215 4.92 7.85 25.84
CA LEU A 215 3.51 7.48 25.94
C LEU A 215 3.22 6.47 27.08
N GLY A 216 4.24 6.03 27.82
CA GLY A 216 4.09 5.14 28.98
C GLY A 216 4.22 3.65 28.66
N PHE A 217 4.68 3.26 27.47
CA PHE A 217 4.97 1.86 27.18
C PHE A 217 6.25 1.41 27.89
N GLU A 218 6.15 0.30 28.62
CA GLU A 218 7.27 -0.34 29.30
C GLU A 218 8.09 -1.23 28.34
N ASN A 219 9.32 -1.56 28.72
CA ASN A 219 10.26 -2.28 27.85
C ASN A 219 9.86 -3.74 27.58
N ASP A 220 8.98 -4.31 28.40
CA ASP A 220 8.43 -5.65 28.24
C ASP A 220 7.33 -5.73 27.17
N ALA A 221 6.92 -4.59 26.60
CA ALA A 221 5.90 -4.55 25.56
C ALA A 221 6.31 -5.36 24.32
N TYR A 222 5.37 -6.19 23.83
CA TYR A 222 5.57 -7.01 22.64
C TYR A 222 5.27 -6.20 21.39
N ILE A 223 6.25 -6.08 20.51
CA ILE A 223 6.18 -5.27 19.29
C ILE A 223 6.33 -6.17 18.07
N TYR A 224 5.37 -6.08 17.16
CA TYR A 224 5.51 -6.54 15.79
C TYR A 224 5.97 -5.39 14.90
N VAL A 225 7.09 -5.54 14.20
CA VAL A 225 7.59 -4.56 13.22
C VAL A 225 7.16 -4.96 11.82
N ALA A 226 6.35 -4.08 11.21
CA ALA A 226 5.95 -4.17 9.81
C ALA A 226 6.82 -3.24 8.96
N SER A 227 7.62 -3.81 8.07
CA SER A 227 8.50 -3.05 7.18
C SER A 227 8.88 -3.86 5.94
N GLY A 228 9.20 -3.17 4.84
CA GLY A 228 10.02 -3.73 3.79
C GLY A 228 11.50 -3.83 4.20
N GLU A 229 12.39 -3.73 3.21
CA GLU A 229 13.83 -3.65 3.43
C GLU A 229 14.20 -2.32 4.13
N ILE A 230 14.58 -2.39 5.41
CA ILE A 230 14.99 -1.20 6.17
C ILE A 230 16.39 -0.77 5.72
N TYR A 231 16.52 0.51 5.34
CA TYR A 231 17.84 1.08 5.06
C TYR A 231 18.74 0.99 6.30
N GLY A 232 19.94 0.42 6.14
CA GLY A 232 20.87 0.15 7.25
C GLY A 232 20.57 -1.13 8.03
N GLY A 233 19.51 -1.88 7.69
CA GLY A 233 19.24 -3.20 8.25
C GLY A 233 19.12 -3.24 9.78
N GLU A 234 19.68 -4.27 10.40
CA GLU A 234 19.62 -4.50 11.85
C GLU A 234 20.25 -3.35 12.67
N GLU A 235 21.32 -2.72 12.19
CA GLU A 235 21.96 -1.58 12.88
C GLU A 235 20.98 -0.41 13.06
N THR A 236 20.07 -0.21 12.10
CA THR A 236 19.07 0.86 12.18
C THR A 236 17.92 0.50 13.14
N LEU A 237 17.64 -0.80 13.33
CA LEU A 237 16.64 -1.28 14.27
C LEU A 237 17.16 -1.41 15.70
N GLU A 238 18.47 -1.57 15.89
CA GLU A 238 19.11 -1.82 17.19
C GLU A 238 18.65 -0.86 18.30
N PRO A 239 18.60 0.48 18.11
CA PRO A 239 18.14 1.38 19.17
C PRO A 239 16.68 1.16 19.60
N LEU A 240 15.81 0.70 18.69
CA LEU A 240 14.44 0.34 19.05
C LEU A 240 14.40 -0.96 19.86
N LYS A 241 15.24 -1.92 19.48
CA LYS A 241 15.39 -3.21 20.16
C LYS A 241 15.97 -3.07 21.57
N ASP A 242 16.90 -2.15 21.77
CA ASP A 242 17.46 -1.83 23.09
C ASP A 242 16.40 -1.29 24.06
N LEU A 243 15.46 -0.49 23.54
CA LEU A 243 14.35 0.05 24.31
C LEU A 243 13.23 -0.98 24.53
N PHE A 244 13.01 -1.87 23.56
CA PHE A 244 11.95 -2.87 23.55
C PHE A 244 12.49 -4.22 23.03
N PRO A 245 13.05 -5.07 23.92
CA PRO A 245 13.65 -6.35 23.54
C PRO A 245 12.68 -7.37 22.92
N ASN A 246 11.39 -7.28 23.20
CA ASN A 246 10.35 -8.19 22.69
C ASN A 246 9.88 -7.78 21.28
N LEU A 247 10.82 -7.67 20.35
CA LEU A 247 10.61 -7.21 18.97
C LEU A 247 10.60 -8.38 17.99
N TYR A 248 9.56 -8.47 17.18
CA TYR A 248 9.32 -9.55 16.23
C TYR A 248 8.97 -9.02 14.84
N THR A 249 9.38 -9.74 13.80
CA THR A 249 9.01 -9.45 12.40
C THR A 249 8.30 -10.64 11.77
N LYS A 250 7.73 -10.47 10.58
CA LYS A 250 7.16 -11.59 9.81
C LYS A 250 8.19 -12.69 9.57
N GLU A 251 9.45 -12.35 9.31
CA GLU A 251 10.53 -13.31 9.05
C GLU A 251 10.77 -14.21 10.27
N ILE A 252 10.85 -13.60 11.46
CA ILE A 252 11.05 -14.33 12.73
C ILE A 252 9.84 -15.22 13.04
N LEU A 253 8.62 -14.71 12.83
CA LEU A 253 7.40 -15.41 13.24
C LEU A 253 6.94 -16.47 12.23
N ALA A 254 7.12 -16.24 10.93
CA ALA A 254 6.66 -17.15 9.88
C ALA A 254 7.70 -18.24 9.56
N ASN A 255 8.99 -17.94 9.67
CA ASN A 255 10.08 -18.84 9.30
C ASN A 255 9.85 -19.45 7.89
N GLU A 256 9.82 -20.77 7.77
CA GLU A 256 9.63 -21.51 6.52
C GLU A 256 8.29 -21.20 5.82
N ASP A 257 7.24 -20.83 6.57
CA ASP A 257 5.93 -20.52 6.00
C ASP A 257 5.94 -19.25 5.13
N LEU A 258 6.97 -18.40 5.27
CA LEU A 258 7.10 -17.16 4.50
C LEU A 258 7.64 -17.41 3.09
N LYS A 259 8.35 -18.54 2.85
CA LYS A 259 9.06 -18.83 1.60
C LYS A 259 8.20 -18.64 0.33
N PRO A 260 6.93 -19.08 0.27
CA PRO A 260 6.09 -18.89 -0.91
C PRO A 260 5.83 -17.42 -1.27
N PHE A 261 5.97 -16.51 -0.31
CA PHE A 261 5.64 -15.08 -0.46
C PHE A 261 6.88 -14.20 -0.68
N LEU A 262 8.09 -14.70 -0.41
CA LEU A 262 9.33 -13.92 -0.54
C LEU A 262 9.53 -13.24 -1.91
N PRO A 263 9.13 -13.84 -3.06
CA PRO A 263 9.26 -13.17 -4.34
C PRO A 263 8.27 -12.02 -4.58
N PHE A 264 7.27 -11.85 -3.71
CA PHE A 264 6.09 -11.01 -3.93
C PHE A 264 5.94 -9.97 -2.81
N SER A 265 6.56 -8.80 -2.99
CA SER A 265 6.62 -7.76 -1.94
C SER A 265 5.23 -7.25 -1.52
N SER A 266 4.26 -7.16 -2.44
CA SER A 266 2.88 -6.80 -2.11
C SER A 266 2.18 -7.87 -1.26
N CYS A 267 2.49 -9.14 -1.47
CA CYS A 267 1.96 -10.21 -0.61
C CYS A 267 2.54 -10.13 0.81
N LEU A 268 3.85 -9.84 0.93
CA LEU A 268 4.49 -9.60 2.22
C LEU A 268 3.87 -8.39 2.95
N ALA A 269 3.63 -7.29 2.23
CA ALA A 269 2.95 -6.12 2.78
C ALA A 269 1.50 -6.40 3.18
N ALA A 270 0.80 -7.30 2.47
CA ALA A 270 -0.54 -7.74 2.84
C ALA A 270 -0.54 -8.58 4.14
N ILE A 271 0.47 -9.42 4.35
CA ILE A 271 0.66 -10.13 5.62
C ILE A 271 0.91 -9.14 6.76
N ASP A 272 1.82 -8.19 6.56
CA ASP A 272 2.10 -7.11 7.52
C ASP A 272 0.81 -6.33 7.87
N TYR A 273 0.00 -5.97 6.86
CA TYR A 273 -1.29 -5.31 7.06
C TYR A 273 -2.20 -6.09 8.01
N ILE A 274 -2.34 -7.40 7.83
CA ILE A 274 -3.21 -8.24 8.67
C ILE A 274 -2.71 -8.23 10.13
N VAL A 275 -1.39 -8.33 10.33
CA VAL A 275 -0.84 -8.32 11.69
C VAL A 275 -1.02 -6.95 12.35
N CYS A 276 -0.83 -5.87 11.59
CA CYS A 276 -1.11 -4.52 12.05
C CYS A 276 -2.60 -4.32 12.41
N ASP A 277 -3.52 -4.79 11.58
CA ASP A 277 -4.97 -4.71 11.85
C ASP A 277 -5.35 -5.52 13.10
N GLY A 278 -4.72 -6.67 13.31
CA GLY A 278 -4.93 -7.54 14.47
C GLY A 278 -4.28 -7.07 15.79
N SER A 279 -3.49 -5.99 15.77
CA SER A 279 -2.79 -5.45 16.95
C SER A 279 -3.70 -4.61 17.86
N ASP A 280 -3.32 -4.46 19.13
CA ASP A 280 -4.05 -3.63 20.09
C ASP A 280 -3.71 -2.14 19.94
N VAL A 281 -2.48 -1.84 19.55
CA VAL A 281 -2.00 -0.49 19.25
C VAL A 281 -1.25 -0.52 17.93
N PHE A 282 -1.64 0.36 17.01
CA PHE A 282 -0.93 0.54 15.75
C PHE A 282 -0.20 1.88 15.75
N VAL A 283 1.10 1.83 15.44
CA VAL A 283 1.98 3.00 15.37
C VAL A 283 2.66 3.01 14.01
N THR A 284 2.87 4.19 13.44
CA THR A 284 3.61 4.32 12.18
C THR A 284 4.56 5.50 12.25
N ASN A 285 5.73 5.35 11.62
CA ASN A 285 6.72 6.42 11.55
C ASN A 285 6.45 7.42 10.41
N ASN A 286 5.54 7.12 9.49
CA ASN A 286 5.23 7.92 8.30
C ASN A 286 3.77 7.76 7.87
N ASN A 287 3.15 8.84 7.40
CA ASN A 287 1.75 8.86 6.96
C ASN A 287 1.57 8.34 5.50
N GLY A 288 2.01 7.09 5.28
CA GLY A 288 1.94 6.39 4.00
C GLY A 288 0.57 5.75 3.69
N ASN A 289 0.48 5.01 2.59
CA ASN A 289 -0.77 4.35 2.17
C ASN A 289 -1.25 3.31 3.19
N MET A 290 -0.35 2.47 3.71
CA MET A 290 -0.72 1.45 4.72
C MET A 290 -1.30 2.09 5.98
N ALA A 291 -0.66 3.16 6.49
CA ALA A 291 -1.14 3.94 7.62
C ALA A 291 -2.57 4.48 7.40
N LYS A 292 -2.84 5.07 6.24
CA LYS A 292 -4.17 5.60 5.90
C LYS A 292 -5.23 4.51 5.79
N ILE A 293 -4.89 3.36 5.23
CA ILE A 293 -5.83 2.24 5.09
C ILE A 293 -6.12 1.63 6.46
N LEU A 294 -5.12 1.42 7.32
CA LEU A 294 -5.32 0.92 8.68
C LEU A 294 -6.12 1.89 9.54
N ALA A 295 -5.84 3.20 9.45
CA ALA A 295 -6.61 4.23 10.17
C ALA A 295 -8.07 4.32 9.72
N GLY A 296 -8.38 3.98 8.46
CA GLY A 296 -9.77 3.89 7.99
C GLY A 296 -10.45 2.56 8.30
N ARG A 297 -9.68 1.52 8.65
CA ARG A 297 -10.17 0.17 8.95
C ARG A 297 -10.46 -0.02 10.45
N ARG A 298 -9.55 0.47 11.29
CA ARG A 298 -9.59 0.38 12.76
C ARG A 298 -10.47 1.47 13.36
#